data_AF-A0A2A7MGY8-F1
#
_entry.id   AF-A0A2A7MGY8-F1
#
_cell.length_a   1.000
_cell.length_b   1.000
_cell.length_c   1.000
_cell.angle_alpha   90.00
_cell.angle_beta   90.00
_cell.angle_gamma   90.00
#
_symmetry.space_group_name_H-M   'P 1'
#
loop_
_entity.id
_entity.type
_entity.pdbx_description
1 polymer ?
#
loop_
_entity_poly.entity_id
_entity_poly.type
_entity_poly.pdbx_seq_one_letter_code
_entity_poly.pdbx_strand_id
1 'polypeptide(L)'
;MKAIVDIFSGFLGSGKTMLIKKLLNENAYGKNTVIIENEFGEVSIDGAILKESNLKIKEINAGCICCQVSGDFGDSVLEVMRKYEPENIIIEPSGVAKLSEILKILEQIKFIDKIQIRNIFTLIDVNNYNIYLENFKEFYLDQIENANKIVISRTQLVDKRTVDEVNLSLQRLNRNAIIFSDSWNNLKKEDFMKKLKINENVKKLNLSNKSNIKAFRKEFKRNHNADELFESYPIHIDKFISTKELEHKFRFISNNNKYGNIIRAKGIIKDKSGLYYQFDYVPNEFKIREIKWSNKKVISIIGSELNKKELLNLFN
;
A
#
# COMPACT_ATOMS: atom_id res chain seq x y z
N MET A 1 -13.75 5.22 25.67
CA MET A 1 -12.63 4.28 25.39
C MET A 1 -11.99 4.71 24.08
N LYS A 2 -10.65 4.77 23.98
CA LYS A 2 -9.99 5.16 22.73
C LYS A 2 -9.91 3.95 21.80
N ALA A 3 -10.28 4.12 20.53
CA ALA A 3 -10.08 3.09 19.52
C ALA A 3 -8.60 2.94 19.20
N ILE A 4 -8.08 1.71 19.12
CA ILE A 4 -6.69 1.44 18.76
C ILE A 4 -6.54 1.46 17.24
N VAL A 5 -5.64 2.28 16.72
CA VAL A 5 -5.43 2.45 15.28
C VAL A 5 -4.12 1.81 14.85
N ASP A 6 -4.18 0.93 13.85
CA ASP A 6 -3.02 0.43 13.13
C ASP A 6 -3.09 0.88 11.66
N ILE A 7 -2.00 1.44 11.16
CA ILE A 7 -1.91 1.93 9.78
C ILE A 7 -1.00 0.98 8.98
N PHE A 8 -1.44 0.58 7.80
CA PHE A 8 -0.72 -0.30 6.89
C PHE A 8 -0.38 0.44 5.61
N SER A 9 0.78 1.07 5.58
CA SER A 9 1.31 1.80 4.43
C SER A 9 2.27 0.95 3.58
N GLY A 10 2.67 1.48 2.44
CA GLY A 10 3.60 0.87 1.49
C GLY A 10 3.11 0.97 0.06
N PHE A 11 4.07 0.93 -0.87
CA PHE A 11 3.81 1.15 -2.29
C PHE A 11 2.90 0.07 -2.92
N LEU A 12 2.43 0.29 -4.14
CA LEU A 12 1.46 -0.63 -4.75
C LEU A 12 2.05 -2.03 -4.91
N GLY A 13 1.25 -3.05 -4.57
CA GLY A 13 1.68 -4.45 -4.63
C GLY A 13 2.64 -4.90 -3.53
N SER A 14 3.00 -4.05 -2.56
CA SER A 14 3.92 -4.44 -1.46
C SER A 14 3.37 -5.49 -0.49
N GLY A 15 2.11 -5.89 -0.63
CA GLY A 15 1.49 -6.94 0.19
C GLY A 15 0.76 -6.45 1.45
N LYS A 16 0.35 -5.19 1.51
CA LYS A 16 -0.36 -4.58 2.66
C LYS A 16 -1.55 -5.42 3.11
N THR A 17 -2.48 -5.67 2.19
CA THR A 17 -3.67 -6.49 2.39
C THR A 17 -3.33 -7.91 2.84
N MET A 18 -2.22 -8.49 2.37
CA MET A 18 -1.77 -9.82 2.80
C MET A 18 -1.37 -9.82 4.29
N LEU A 19 -0.75 -8.75 4.78
CA LEU A 19 -0.38 -8.64 6.20
C LEU A 19 -1.60 -8.47 7.08
N ILE A 20 -2.53 -7.62 6.65
CA ILE A 20 -3.79 -7.40 7.35
C ILE A 20 -4.54 -8.74 7.47
N LYS A 21 -4.71 -9.47 6.35
CA LYS A 21 -5.35 -10.80 6.33
C LYS A 21 -4.66 -11.79 7.28
N LYS A 22 -3.33 -11.86 7.24
CA LYS A 22 -2.56 -12.72 8.14
C LYS A 22 -2.80 -12.39 9.61
N LEU A 23 -2.72 -11.11 9.98
CA LEU A 23 -2.93 -10.67 11.36
C LEU A 23 -4.37 -10.90 11.85
N LEU A 24 -5.37 -10.73 10.98
CA LEU A 24 -6.77 -11.04 11.30
C LEU A 24 -6.97 -12.54 11.53
N ASN A 25 -6.45 -13.39 10.64
CA ASN A 25 -6.54 -14.85 10.77
C ASN A 25 -5.85 -15.38 12.02
N GLU A 26 -4.76 -14.74 12.43
CA GLU A 26 -4.06 -15.07 13.67
C GLU A 26 -4.75 -14.50 14.92
N ASN A 27 -5.88 -13.80 14.80
CA ASN A 27 -6.59 -13.15 15.89
C ASN A 27 -5.71 -12.12 16.63
N ALA A 28 -5.05 -11.23 15.88
CA ALA A 28 -4.26 -10.13 16.44
C ALA A 28 -5.11 -8.93 16.89
N TYR A 29 -6.39 -8.91 16.53
CA TYR A 29 -7.33 -7.82 16.77
C TYR A 29 -8.55 -8.28 17.58
N GLY A 30 -9.18 -7.33 18.26
CA GLY A 30 -10.38 -7.54 19.07
C GLY A 30 -11.64 -7.71 18.23
N LYS A 31 -12.73 -8.17 18.86
CA LYS A 31 -13.96 -8.59 18.17
C LYS A 31 -14.63 -7.47 17.39
N ASN A 32 -14.50 -6.20 17.81
CA ASN A 32 -15.07 -5.07 17.09
C ASN A 32 -13.96 -4.32 16.34
N THR A 33 -13.63 -4.77 15.14
CA THR A 33 -12.56 -4.21 14.31
C THR A 33 -13.15 -3.63 13.02
N VAL A 34 -12.84 -2.38 12.69
CA VAL A 34 -13.25 -1.76 11.44
C VAL A 34 -12.03 -1.55 10.56
N ILE A 35 -12.16 -1.83 9.26
CA ILE A 35 -11.11 -1.63 8.27
C ILE A 35 -11.56 -0.48 7.35
N ILE A 36 -10.71 0.54 7.25
CA ILE A 36 -10.88 1.66 6.35
C ILE A 36 -9.86 1.47 5.23
N GLU A 37 -10.36 1.13 4.05
CA GLU A 37 -9.54 0.88 2.87
C GLU A 37 -9.75 1.98 1.84
N ASN A 38 -8.68 2.31 1.13
CA ASN A 38 -8.74 3.15 -0.04
C ASN A 38 -7.91 2.51 -1.15
N GLU A 39 -8.53 1.66 -1.96
CA GLU A 39 -7.89 1.07 -3.14
C GLU A 39 -8.63 1.40 -4.45
N PHE A 40 -7.84 1.76 -5.46
CA PHE A 40 -8.22 1.66 -6.87
C PHE A 40 -8.09 0.19 -7.31
N GLY A 41 -9.23 -0.42 -7.66
CA GLY A 41 -9.29 -1.71 -8.35
C GLY A 41 -9.39 -2.90 -7.40
N GLU A 42 -10.56 -3.54 -7.43
CA GLU A 42 -11.00 -4.71 -6.65
C GLU A 42 -9.92 -5.79 -6.46
N VAL A 43 -9.50 -6.00 -5.21
CA VAL A 43 -9.96 -7.15 -4.41
C VAL A 43 -10.06 -6.63 -2.97
N SER A 44 -11.26 -6.19 -2.57
CA SER A 44 -11.68 -6.03 -1.15
C SER A 44 -11.13 -7.20 -0.34
N ILE A 45 -10.70 -7.02 0.93
CA ILE A 45 -10.39 -8.16 1.81
C ILE A 45 -11.53 -9.16 1.68
N ASP A 46 -11.27 -10.28 0.99
CA ASP A 46 -12.30 -11.16 0.46
C ASP A 46 -13.39 -11.33 1.51
N GLY A 47 -14.66 -11.07 1.14
CA GLY A 47 -15.78 -11.24 2.08
C GLY A 47 -15.85 -12.64 2.70
N ALA A 48 -15.10 -13.61 2.16
CA ALA A 48 -14.80 -14.91 2.77
C ALA A 48 -13.95 -14.81 4.05
N ILE A 49 -12.87 -14.02 4.08
CA ILE A 49 -12.01 -13.82 5.27
C ILE A 49 -12.77 -13.03 6.36
N LEU A 50 -13.60 -12.06 5.95
CA LEU A 50 -14.50 -11.36 6.87
C LEU A 50 -15.53 -12.31 7.52
N LYS A 51 -15.90 -13.41 6.84
CA LYS A 51 -16.85 -14.42 7.33
C LYS A 51 -16.20 -15.53 8.16
N GLU A 52 -14.94 -15.84 7.93
CA GLU A 52 -14.21 -16.92 8.62
C GLU A 52 -13.66 -16.49 10.00
N SER A 53 -13.46 -15.19 10.21
CA SER A 53 -13.05 -14.67 11.51
C SER A 53 -14.26 -14.49 12.44
N ASN A 54 -14.13 -14.82 13.73
CA ASN A 54 -15.13 -14.49 14.77
C ASN A 54 -15.19 -12.98 15.10
N LEU A 55 -14.72 -12.14 14.18
CA LEU A 55 -14.59 -10.70 14.31
C LEU A 55 -15.74 -10.02 13.58
N LYS A 56 -16.35 -9.02 14.20
CA LYS A 56 -17.28 -8.10 13.55
C LYS A 56 -16.46 -7.12 12.72
N ILE A 57 -16.06 -7.55 11.54
CA ILE A 57 -15.29 -6.74 10.62
C ILE A 57 -16.22 -5.94 9.71
N LYS A 58 -15.99 -4.64 9.60
CA LYS A 58 -16.66 -3.78 8.63
C LYS A 58 -15.63 -3.12 7.75
N GLU A 59 -15.74 -3.34 6.45
CA GLU A 59 -14.98 -2.62 5.44
C GLU A 59 -15.74 -1.35 5.06
N ILE A 60 -15.03 -0.23 5.01
CA ILE A 60 -15.54 1.03 4.47
C ILE A 60 -14.56 1.56 3.45
N ASN A 61 -15.07 1.75 2.23
CA ASN A 61 -14.35 2.44 1.18
C ASN A 61 -14.52 3.94 1.39
N ALA A 62 -13.41 4.62 1.74
CA ALA A 62 -13.42 6.06 2.02
C ALA A 62 -13.25 6.92 0.75
N GLY A 63 -13.39 6.35 -0.45
CA GLY A 63 -13.10 7.04 -1.70
C GLY A 63 -11.62 7.43 -1.82
N CYS A 64 -11.22 7.95 -2.99
CA CYS A 64 -9.81 8.25 -3.29
C CYS A 64 -9.26 9.32 -2.33
N ILE A 65 -8.58 8.89 -1.26
CA ILE A 65 -7.88 9.76 -0.28
C ILE A 65 -6.88 10.70 -0.99
N CYS A 66 -6.44 10.35 -2.21
CA CYS A 66 -5.55 11.18 -3.01
C CYS A 66 -6.23 12.27 -3.84
N CYS A 67 -7.54 12.18 -4.14
CA CYS A 67 -8.16 13.04 -5.16
C CYS A 67 -8.92 14.28 -4.66
N GLN A 68 -9.13 14.45 -3.34
CA GLN A 68 -9.75 15.65 -2.75
C GLN A 68 -9.69 15.76 -1.21
N VAL A 69 -8.82 15.00 -0.53
CA VAL A 69 -9.24 14.39 0.75
C VAL A 69 -8.26 14.62 1.92
N SER A 70 -8.09 15.88 2.33
CA SER A 70 -7.70 16.15 3.73
C SER A 70 -8.93 16.25 4.65
N GLY A 71 -10.07 16.68 4.12
CA GLY A 71 -11.34 16.77 4.86
C GLY A 71 -12.07 15.43 4.97
N ASP A 72 -12.23 14.73 3.85
CA ASP A 72 -13.10 13.55 3.72
C ASP A 72 -12.59 12.30 4.48
N PHE A 73 -11.27 12.09 4.58
CA PHE A 73 -10.71 10.93 5.29
C PHE A 73 -10.89 11.07 6.80
N GLY A 74 -10.58 12.26 7.36
CA GLY A 74 -10.79 12.51 8.78
C GLY A 74 -12.26 12.40 9.17
N ASP A 75 -13.16 12.86 8.31
CA ASP A 75 -14.60 12.79 8.56
C ASP A 75 -15.14 11.36 8.43
N SER A 76 -14.62 10.57 7.47
CA SER A 76 -14.87 9.13 7.36
C SER A 76 -14.45 8.36 8.62
N VAL A 77 -13.26 8.65 9.17
CA VAL A 77 -12.81 8.05 10.44
C VAL A 77 -13.76 8.44 11.58
N LEU A 78 -14.20 9.69 11.66
CA LEU A 78 -15.16 10.11 12.69
C LEU A 78 -16.54 9.46 12.53
N GLU A 79 -17.01 9.25 11.29
CA GLU A 79 -18.24 8.52 11.02
C GLU A 79 -18.13 7.07 11.48
N VAL A 80 -17.05 6.37 11.10
CA VAL A 80 -16.74 5.00 11.55
C VAL A 80 -16.85 4.90 13.07
N MET A 81 -16.22 5.84 13.75
CA MET A 81 -16.21 5.86 15.21
C MET A 81 -17.61 6.03 15.80
N ARG A 82 -18.42 6.96 15.27
CA ARG A 82 -19.79 7.20 15.74
C ARG A 82 -20.72 6.02 15.44
N LYS A 83 -20.57 5.39 14.28
CA LYS A 83 -21.51 4.39 13.77
C LYS A 83 -21.25 2.99 14.33
N TYR A 84 -19.98 2.67 14.62
CA TYR A 84 -19.57 1.31 14.96
C TYR A 84 -18.86 1.16 16.30
N GLU A 85 -18.48 2.26 16.93
CA GLU A 85 -17.78 2.28 18.23
C GLU A 85 -16.65 1.23 18.31
N PRO A 86 -15.71 1.21 17.34
CA PRO A 86 -14.74 0.13 17.19
C PRO A 86 -13.74 0.08 18.35
N GLU A 87 -13.32 -1.14 18.71
CA GLU A 87 -12.15 -1.36 19.56
C GLU A 87 -10.86 -1.12 18.77
N ASN A 88 -10.83 -1.59 17.52
CA ASN A 88 -9.69 -1.44 16.62
C ASN A 88 -10.12 -0.83 15.29
N ILE A 89 -9.28 0.05 14.74
CA ILE A 89 -9.40 0.57 13.39
C ILE A 89 -8.11 0.21 12.65
N ILE A 90 -8.27 -0.47 11.52
CA ILE A 90 -7.18 -0.75 10.58
C ILE A 90 -7.33 0.22 9.42
N ILE A 91 -6.26 0.92 9.07
CA ILE A 91 -6.26 1.90 7.99
C ILE A 91 -5.29 1.44 6.92
N GLU A 92 -5.80 1.10 5.74
CA GLU A 92 -5.02 0.82 4.53
C GLU A 92 -5.19 1.99 3.55
N PRO A 93 -4.28 2.99 3.57
CA PRO A 93 -4.31 4.04 2.56
C PRO A 93 -3.88 3.49 1.18
N SER A 94 -4.15 4.28 0.14
CA SER A 94 -3.68 3.99 -1.22
C SER A 94 -2.16 3.79 -1.24
N GLY A 95 -1.66 2.91 -2.12
CA GLY A 95 -0.23 2.63 -2.21
C GLY A 95 0.63 3.84 -2.58
N VAL A 96 0.03 4.88 -3.16
CA VAL A 96 0.72 6.15 -3.50
C VAL A 96 0.47 7.26 -2.47
N ALA A 97 -0.25 6.99 -1.38
CA ALA A 97 -0.50 7.98 -0.35
C ALA A 97 0.76 8.30 0.44
N LYS A 98 0.92 9.57 0.82
CA LYS A 98 1.92 10.00 1.80
C LYS A 98 1.46 9.64 3.20
N LEU A 99 2.31 8.92 3.93
CA LEU A 99 2.02 8.53 5.29
C LEU A 99 2.03 9.74 6.24
N SER A 100 2.87 10.74 5.98
CA SER A 100 2.89 11.95 6.80
C SER A 100 1.59 12.75 6.76
N GLU A 101 0.86 12.72 5.64
CA GLU A 101 -0.44 13.40 5.51
C GLU A 101 -1.54 12.70 6.29
N ILE A 102 -1.59 11.36 6.22
CA ILE A 102 -2.50 10.55 7.02
C ILE A 102 -2.25 10.77 8.51
N LEU A 103 -0.98 10.77 8.96
CA LEU A 103 -0.63 10.99 10.36
C LEU A 103 -1.03 12.40 10.81
N LYS A 104 -0.76 13.45 10.02
CA LYS A 104 -1.18 14.82 10.33
C LYS A 104 -2.69 14.93 10.54
N ILE A 105 -3.50 14.21 9.76
CA ILE A 105 -4.96 14.20 9.93
C ILE A 105 -5.35 13.53 11.25
N LEU A 106 -4.78 12.36 11.55
CA LEU A 106 -5.09 11.59 12.76
C LEU A 106 -4.55 12.23 14.05
N GLU A 107 -3.54 13.09 13.95
CA GLU A 107 -2.99 13.89 15.06
C GLU A 107 -3.80 15.15 15.37
N GLN A 108 -4.80 15.50 14.55
CA GLN A 108 -5.67 16.65 14.82
C GLN A 108 -6.41 16.52 16.16
N ILE A 109 -6.68 17.65 16.80
CA ILE A 109 -7.34 17.74 18.12
C ILE A 109 -8.64 16.93 18.17
N LYS A 110 -9.40 16.87 17.06
CA LYS A 110 -10.66 16.10 16.97
C LYS A 110 -10.52 14.60 17.24
N PHE A 111 -9.30 14.07 17.23
CA PHE A 111 -8.96 12.67 17.46
C PHE A 111 -8.25 12.37 18.78
N ILE A 112 -7.73 13.39 19.48
CA ILE A 112 -6.79 13.21 20.61
C ILE A 112 -7.33 12.31 21.72
N ASP A 113 -8.64 12.39 21.99
CA ASP A 113 -9.32 11.58 23.01
C ASP A 113 -10.18 10.44 22.48
N LYS A 114 -10.09 10.23 21.16
CA LYS A 114 -10.90 9.27 20.43
C LYS A 114 -10.08 8.07 19.97
N ILE A 115 -8.86 8.29 19.52
CA ILE A 115 -8.01 7.23 18.97
C ILE A 115 -6.66 7.15 19.67
N GLN A 116 -6.01 6.01 19.53
CA GLN A 116 -4.61 5.81 19.88
C GLN A 116 -3.92 5.04 18.76
N ILE A 117 -2.99 5.69 18.06
CA ILE A 117 -2.16 5.04 17.04
C ILE A 117 -1.17 4.11 17.75
N ARG A 118 -1.20 2.83 17.40
CA ARG A 118 -0.37 1.78 17.99
C ARG A 118 0.74 1.36 17.03
N ASN A 119 0.39 0.93 15.83
CA ASN A 119 1.35 0.51 14.82
C ASN A 119 1.23 1.35 13.55
N ILE A 120 2.39 1.71 12.97
CA ILE A 120 2.51 2.36 11.67
C ILE A 120 3.44 1.48 10.84
N PHE A 121 2.83 0.55 10.11
CA PHE A 121 3.53 -0.37 9.23
C PHE A 121 3.82 0.29 7.89
N THR A 122 5.02 0.07 7.35
CA THR A 122 5.33 0.30 5.94
C THR A 122 5.87 -0.99 5.34
N LEU A 123 5.18 -1.52 4.35
CA LEU A 123 5.62 -2.70 3.61
C LEU A 123 6.47 -2.31 2.42
N ILE A 124 7.64 -2.95 2.32
CA ILE A 124 8.65 -2.73 1.29
C ILE A 124 8.78 -4.01 0.46
N ASP A 125 8.45 -3.96 -0.82
CA ASP A 125 8.75 -5.04 -1.75
C ASP A 125 10.24 -5.02 -2.09
N VAL A 126 10.96 -6.06 -1.67
CA VAL A 126 12.41 -6.17 -1.89
C VAL A 126 12.79 -6.17 -3.37
N ASN A 127 11.95 -6.73 -4.25
CA ASN A 127 12.22 -6.79 -5.70
C ASN A 127 12.17 -5.43 -6.36
N ASN A 128 11.33 -4.54 -5.82
CA ASN A 128 11.02 -3.25 -6.43
C ASN A 128 11.62 -2.08 -5.64
N TYR A 129 12.43 -2.35 -4.60
CA TYR A 129 12.98 -1.34 -3.72
C TYR A 129 13.76 -0.25 -4.47
N ASN A 130 14.73 -0.65 -5.30
CA ASN A 130 15.56 0.31 -6.04
C ASN A 130 14.74 1.09 -7.08
N ILE A 131 13.89 0.40 -7.85
CA ILE A 131 13.02 1.01 -8.87
C ILE A 131 12.11 2.08 -8.24
N TYR A 132 11.50 1.78 -7.08
CA TYR A 132 10.61 2.74 -6.42
C TYR A 132 11.35 3.85 -5.71
N LEU A 133 12.53 3.57 -5.15
CA LEU A 133 13.37 4.60 -4.53
C LEU A 133 13.91 5.61 -5.55
N GLU A 134 14.25 5.15 -6.76
CA GLU A 134 14.74 6.01 -7.85
C GLU A 134 13.59 6.81 -8.48
N ASN A 135 12.50 6.16 -8.86
CA ASN A 135 11.43 6.79 -9.64
C ASN A 135 10.37 7.52 -8.79
N PHE A 136 10.18 7.12 -7.53
CA PHE A 136 9.12 7.63 -6.64
C PHE A 136 9.65 8.03 -5.27
N LYS A 137 10.90 8.51 -5.24
CA LYS A 137 11.65 8.87 -4.03
C LYS A 137 10.83 9.64 -3.00
N GLU A 138 10.07 10.64 -3.43
CA GLU A 138 9.28 11.51 -2.54
C GLU A 138 8.27 10.72 -1.70
N PHE A 139 7.41 9.92 -2.34
CA PHE A 139 6.40 9.11 -1.64
C PHE A 139 7.03 7.94 -0.90
N TYR A 140 8.01 7.28 -1.52
CA TYR A 140 8.62 6.09 -0.96
C TYR A 140 9.42 6.40 0.31
N LEU A 141 10.18 7.51 0.32
CA LEU A 141 10.86 7.98 1.52
C LEU A 141 9.88 8.47 2.58
N ASP A 142 8.82 9.19 2.22
CA ASP A 142 7.79 9.62 3.18
C ASP A 142 7.18 8.42 3.92
N GLN A 143 6.85 7.34 3.19
CA GLN A 143 6.33 6.11 3.79
C GLN A 143 7.37 5.43 4.71
N ILE A 144 8.64 5.39 4.32
CA ILE A 144 9.72 4.78 5.12
C ILE A 144 10.00 5.58 6.39
N GLU A 145 10.16 6.90 6.28
CA GLU A 145 10.57 7.78 7.38
C GLU A 145 9.51 7.89 8.49
N ASN A 146 8.22 7.80 8.13
CA ASN A 146 7.12 7.94 9.07
C ASN A 146 6.66 6.60 9.69
N ALA A 147 7.27 5.48 9.31
CA ALA A 147 6.95 4.17 9.86
C ALA A 147 7.57 3.96 11.25
N ASN A 148 6.92 3.17 12.10
CA ASN A 148 7.56 2.61 13.30
C ASN A 148 7.89 1.12 13.15
N LYS A 149 7.30 0.46 12.14
CA LYS A 149 7.54 -0.94 11.79
C LYS A 149 7.65 -1.03 10.27
N ILE A 150 8.78 -1.53 9.78
CA ILE A 150 9.00 -1.75 8.35
C ILE A 150 9.05 -3.25 8.12
N VAL A 151 8.28 -3.74 7.16
CA VAL A 151 8.27 -5.16 6.80
C VAL A 151 8.81 -5.30 5.39
N ILE A 152 9.96 -5.97 5.26
CA ILE A 152 10.50 -6.34 3.96
C ILE A 152 9.72 -7.58 3.49
N SER A 153 8.88 -7.35 2.49
CA SER A 153 8.04 -8.38 1.87
C SER A 153 8.78 -9.06 0.73
N ARG A 154 8.31 -10.26 0.36
CA ARG A 154 8.81 -11.07 -0.77
C ARG A 154 10.28 -11.50 -0.67
N THR A 155 10.82 -11.53 0.55
CA THR A 155 12.19 -11.96 0.84
C THR A 155 12.48 -13.39 0.37
N GLN A 156 11.46 -14.24 0.24
CA GLN A 156 11.58 -15.59 -0.32
C GLN A 156 11.87 -15.64 -1.83
N LEU A 157 11.74 -14.52 -2.55
CA LEU A 157 11.96 -14.45 -4.01
C LEU A 157 13.36 -13.96 -4.39
N VAL A 158 14.17 -13.56 -3.41
CA VAL A 158 15.52 -13.01 -3.62
C VAL A 158 16.54 -13.73 -2.75
N ASP A 159 17.82 -13.55 -3.06
CA ASP A 159 18.87 -14.04 -2.18
C ASP A 159 19.00 -13.20 -0.90
N LYS A 160 19.67 -13.77 0.10
CA LYS A 160 19.86 -13.12 1.39
C LYS A 160 20.67 -11.80 1.29
N ARG A 161 21.59 -11.68 0.33
CA ARG A 161 22.42 -10.48 0.17
C ARG A 161 21.56 -9.29 -0.23
N THR A 162 20.63 -9.47 -1.17
CA THR A 162 19.66 -8.44 -1.55
C THR A 162 18.82 -7.99 -0.36
N VAL A 163 18.34 -8.92 0.47
CA VAL A 163 17.59 -8.59 1.70
C VAL A 163 18.45 -7.78 2.68
N ASP A 164 19.69 -8.20 2.90
CA ASP A 164 20.62 -7.54 3.82
C ASP A 164 20.98 -6.12 3.34
N GLU A 165 21.17 -5.92 2.03
CA GLU A 165 21.42 -4.61 1.41
C GLU A 165 20.24 -3.64 1.62
N VAL A 166 19.02 -4.12 1.35
CA VAL A 166 17.79 -3.33 1.54
C VAL A 166 17.59 -3.03 3.02
N ASN A 167 17.82 -4.00 3.92
CA ASN A 167 17.73 -3.79 5.37
C ASN A 167 18.70 -2.71 5.84
N LEU A 168 19.97 -2.77 5.44
CA LEU A 168 20.98 -1.75 5.77
C LEU A 168 20.58 -0.37 5.22
N SER A 169 20.01 -0.31 4.03
CA SER A 169 19.50 0.93 3.47
C SER A 169 18.34 1.51 4.28
N LEU A 170 17.37 0.69 4.65
CA LEU A 170 16.22 1.07 5.48
C LEU A 170 16.64 1.55 6.87
N GLN A 171 17.64 0.91 7.50
CA GLN A 171 18.20 1.36 8.78
C GLN A 171 18.82 2.76 8.69
N ARG A 172 19.44 3.11 7.56
CA ARG A 172 19.98 4.45 7.32
C ARG A 172 18.87 5.48 7.16
N LEU A 173 17.79 5.12 6.46
CA LEU A 173 16.65 6.00 6.19
C LEU A 173 15.76 6.20 7.42
N ASN A 174 15.52 5.16 8.21
CA ASN A 174 14.72 5.23 9.42
C ASN A 174 15.33 4.40 10.56
N ARG A 175 16.06 5.08 11.44
CA ARG A 175 16.72 4.48 12.61
C ARG A 175 15.76 4.12 13.76
N ASN A 176 14.53 4.62 13.72
CA ASN A 176 13.56 4.47 14.81
C ASN A 176 12.59 3.31 14.55
N ALA A 177 12.53 2.80 13.31
CA ALA A 177 11.66 1.69 12.96
C ALA A 177 12.27 0.33 13.36
N ILE A 178 11.41 -0.58 13.83
CA ILE A 178 11.75 -2.01 13.84
C ILE A 178 11.61 -2.53 12.41
N ILE A 179 12.63 -3.23 11.91
CA ILE A 179 12.62 -3.82 10.58
C ILE A 179 12.47 -5.34 10.70
N PHE A 180 11.49 -5.88 9.97
CA PHE A 180 11.23 -7.30 9.84
C PHE A 180 11.68 -7.75 8.46
N SER A 181 12.69 -8.63 8.40
CA SER A 181 13.30 -9.10 7.15
C SER A 181 13.20 -10.61 6.92
N ASP A 182 12.54 -11.33 7.82
CA ASP A 182 12.31 -12.77 7.67
C ASP A 182 11.27 -13.07 6.59
N SER A 183 11.26 -14.32 6.12
CA SER A 183 10.21 -14.81 5.23
C SER A 183 8.83 -14.71 5.86
N TRP A 184 7.81 -14.43 5.04
CA TRP A 184 6.42 -14.27 5.48
C TRP A 184 5.88 -15.43 6.32
N ASN A 185 6.34 -16.65 6.00
CA ASN A 185 5.93 -17.86 6.69
C ASN A 185 6.51 -17.95 8.11
N ASN A 186 7.59 -17.24 8.40
CA ASN A 186 8.26 -17.25 9.70
C ASN A 186 7.76 -16.15 10.63
N LEU A 187 7.24 -15.05 10.08
CA LEU A 187 6.69 -13.95 10.85
C LEU A 187 5.32 -14.34 11.43
N LYS A 188 5.09 -14.06 12.72
CA LYS A 188 3.79 -14.28 13.39
C LYS A 188 3.27 -12.98 13.98
N LYS A 189 1.98 -12.95 14.37
CA LYS A 189 1.36 -11.78 14.99
C LYS A 189 2.13 -11.31 16.22
N GLU A 190 2.75 -12.20 16.98
CA GLU A 190 3.52 -11.83 18.17
C GLU A 190 4.72 -10.95 17.80
N ASP A 191 5.33 -11.17 16.65
CA ASP A 191 6.46 -10.36 16.17
C ASP A 191 6.01 -8.93 15.87
N PHE A 192 4.84 -8.79 15.25
CA PHE A 192 4.25 -7.51 14.91
C PHE A 192 3.56 -6.82 16.09
N MET A 193 3.02 -7.55 17.07
CA MET A 193 2.21 -6.99 18.16
C MET A 193 3.00 -6.79 19.46
N LYS A 194 4.26 -7.22 19.51
CA LYS A 194 5.18 -6.85 20.60
C LYS A 194 5.11 -5.34 20.81
N LYS A 195 4.79 -4.95 22.05
CA LYS A 195 4.90 -3.55 22.48
C LYS A 195 6.33 -3.14 22.23
N LEU A 196 6.50 -2.09 21.42
CA LEU A 196 7.75 -1.35 21.40
C LEU A 196 8.04 -1.03 22.88
N LYS A 197 9.16 -1.54 23.43
CA LYS A 197 9.71 -0.96 24.65
C LYS A 197 10.07 0.46 24.24
N ILE A 198 9.15 1.39 24.46
CA ILE A 198 9.41 2.80 24.32
C ILE A 198 10.52 3.04 25.34
N ASN A 199 11.78 3.07 24.90
CA ASN A 199 12.82 3.71 25.70
C ASN A 199 12.28 5.11 25.97
N GLU A 200 12.21 5.49 27.25
CA GLU A 200 11.63 6.76 27.73
C GLU A 200 12.23 8.01 27.07
N ASN A 201 13.29 7.84 26.28
CA ASN A 201 13.85 8.83 25.36
C ASN A 201 12.90 9.31 24.24
N VAL A 202 11.84 8.57 23.87
CA VAL A 202 10.90 9.02 22.82
C VAL A 202 10.04 10.20 23.29
N LYS A 203 9.76 10.33 24.59
CA LYS A 203 9.04 11.51 25.12
C LYS A 203 9.85 12.81 25.07
N LYS A 204 11.19 12.74 25.01
CA LYS A 204 12.06 13.92 24.86
C LYS A 204 12.44 14.25 23.40
N LEU A 205 12.23 13.33 22.46
CA LEU A 205 12.61 13.51 21.06
C LEU A 205 11.58 14.27 20.21
N ASN A 206 10.38 14.54 20.74
CA ASN A 206 9.32 15.24 20.01
C ASN A 206 9.54 16.75 19.81
N LEU A 207 10.62 17.37 20.32
CA LEU A 207 10.81 18.82 20.20
C LEU A 207 12.23 19.32 19.84
N SER A 208 13.28 18.49 19.77
CA SER A 208 14.66 19.03 19.72
C SER A 208 15.62 18.52 18.64
N ASN A 209 15.38 17.40 17.93
CA ASN A 209 16.37 16.92 16.94
C ASN A 209 16.03 17.26 15.48
N LYS A 210 15.79 18.56 15.25
CA LYS A 210 15.69 19.17 13.91
C LYS A 210 17.05 19.46 13.25
N SER A 211 18.20 19.15 13.88
CA SER A 211 19.52 19.62 13.42
C SER A 211 20.16 18.76 12.32
N ASN A 212 20.12 17.42 12.40
CA ASN A 212 20.80 16.57 11.41
C ASN A 212 19.95 16.20 10.19
N ILE A 213 18.62 16.28 10.28
CA ILE A 213 17.69 16.08 9.14
C ILE A 213 17.60 17.35 8.28
N LYS A 214 18.00 18.52 8.78
CA LYS A 214 17.95 19.81 8.05
C LYS A 214 18.80 19.84 6.78
N ALA A 215 19.88 19.06 6.71
CA ALA A 215 20.73 19.00 5.53
C ALA A 215 20.05 18.24 4.38
N PHE A 216 19.33 17.13 4.68
CA PHE A 216 18.55 16.38 3.69
C PHE A 216 17.20 17.04 3.34
N ARG A 217 16.53 17.67 4.32
CA ARG A 217 15.25 18.38 4.10
C ARG A 217 15.36 19.64 3.25
N LYS A 218 16.56 20.24 3.11
CA LYS A 218 16.71 21.51 2.38
C LYS A 218 16.51 21.35 0.87
N GLU A 219 16.65 20.13 0.34
CA GLU A 219 16.55 19.84 -1.09
C GLU A 219 15.11 19.54 -1.57
N PHE A 220 14.21 19.13 -0.66
CA PHE A 220 12.84 18.74 -0.99
C PHE A 220 11.82 19.75 -0.46
N LYS A 221 11.70 20.88 -1.16
CA LYS A 221 10.66 21.89 -0.95
C LYS A 221 9.46 21.77 -1.90
N ARG A 222 9.41 20.73 -2.75
CA ARG A 222 8.23 20.40 -3.55
C ARG A 222 7.47 19.30 -2.83
N ASN A 223 6.27 19.62 -2.34
CA ASN A 223 5.31 18.66 -1.81
C ASN A 223 4.30 18.40 -2.93
N HIS A 224 4.50 17.36 -3.73
CA HIS A 224 3.51 16.97 -4.72
C HIS A 224 2.46 16.06 -4.09
N ASN A 225 1.20 16.27 -4.45
CA ASN A 225 0.16 15.29 -4.15
C ASN A 225 0.31 14.08 -5.08
N ALA A 226 -0.22 12.92 -4.69
CA ALA A 226 -0.15 11.71 -5.54
C ALA A 226 -0.72 11.97 -6.94
N ASP A 227 -1.82 12.71 -7.04
CA ASP A 227 -2.49 13.05 -8.30
C ASP A 227 -1.69 13.98 -9.23
N GLU A 228 -0.65 14.66 -8.72
CA GLU A 228 0.23 15.50 -9.54
C GLU A 228 1.32 14.67 -10.23
N LEU A 229 1.67 13.51 -9.68
CA LEU A 229 2.76 12.66 -10.16
C LEU A 229 2.28 11.33 -10.76
N PHE A 230 1.12 10.84 -10.32
CA PHE A 230 0.54 9.60 -10.79
C PHE A 230 -0.71 9.87 -11.60
N GLU A 231 -0.80 9.18 -12.73
CA GLU A 231 -1.98 9.19 -13.58
C GLU A 231 -2.57 7.78 -13.71
N SER A 232 -3.89 7.73 -13.81
CA SER A 232 -4.64 6.52 -14.13
C SER A 232 -5.10 6.57 -15.58
N TYR A 233 -4.83 5.50 -16.33
CA TYR A 233 -5.17 5.40 -17.72
C TYR A 233 -5.97 4.11 -18.02
N PRO A 234 -7.31 4.20 -18.17
CA PRO A 234 -8.13 3.08 -18.58
C PRO A 234 -8.06 2.87 -20.11
N ILE A 235 -7.82 1.64 -20.53
CA ILE A 235 -7.82 1.18 -21.91
C ILE A 235 -8.95 0.16 -22.05
N HIS A 236 -9.98 0.50 -22.82
CA HIS A 236 -11.04 -0.43 -23.18
C HIS A 236 -10.55 -1.35 -24.30
N ILE A 237 -10.77 -2.66 -24.14
CA ILE A 237 -10.26 -3.66 -25.07
C ILE A 237 -11.42 -4.29 -25.82
N ASP A 238 -11.46 -4.07 -27.13
CA ASP A 238 -12.47 -4.65 -28.01
C ASP A 238 -12.07 -6.04 -28.51
N LYS A 239 -10.76 -6.28 -28.67
CA LYS A 239 -10.20 -7.52 -29.21
C LYS A 239 -10.03 -8.61 -28.15
N PHE A 240 -9.94 -9.85 -28.62
CA PHE A 240 -9.55 -10.97 -27.77
C PHE A 240 -8.03 -10.98 -27.59
N ILE A 241 -7.58 -11.09 -26.34
CA ILE A 241 -6.16 -11.17 -25.99
C ILE A 241 -5.95 -12.49 -25.25
N SER A 242 -4.92 -13.25 -25.64
CA SER A 242 -4.56 -14.46 -24.89
C SER A 242 -3.80 -14.12 -23.61
N THR A 243 -3.86 -14.98 -22.60
CA THR A 243 -3.12 -14.80 -21.34
C THR A 243 -1.61 -14.65 -21.57
N LYS A 244 -1.03 -15.47 -22.47
CA LYS A 244 0.39 -15.41 -22.86
C LYS A 244 0.76 -14.10 -23.56
N GLU A 245 -0.10 -13.63 -24.47
CA GLU A 245 0.12 -12.34 -25.15
C GLU A 245 0.12 -11.20 -24.14
N LEU A 246 -0.82 -11.20 -23.20
CA LEU A 246 -0.92 -10.19 -22.17
C LEU A 246 0.33 -10.16 -21.28
N GLU A 247 0.80 -11.33 -20.82
CA GLU A 247 2.03 -11.45 -20.04
C GLU A 247 3.25 -10.92 -20.83
N HIS A 248 3.38 -11.27 -22.11
CA HIS A 248 4.45 -10.76 -22.96
C HIS A 248 4.41 -9.24 -23.13
N LYS A 249 3.22 -8.63 -23.27
CA LYS A 249 3.08 -7.18 -23.34
C LYS A 249 3.58 -6.50 -22.07
N PHE A 250 3.23 -7.02 -20.89
CA PHE A 250 3.71 -6.46 -19.62
C PHE A 250 5.21 -6.69 -19.39
N ARG A 251 5.76 -7.83 -19.83
CA ARG A 251 7.21 -8.05 -19.83
C ARG A 251 7.95 -7.11 -20.78
N PHE A 252 7.32 -6.76 -21.91
CA PHE A 252 7.88 -5.79 -22.84
C PHE A 252 7.86 -4.37 -22.26
N ILE A 253 6.77 -4.00 -21.57
CA ILE A 253 6.65 -2.75 -20.82
C ILE A 253 7.75 -2.65 -19.76
N SER A 254 7.96 -3.69 -18.94
CA SER A 254 8.94 -3.63 -17.83
C SER A 254 10.38 -3.42 -18.31
N ASN A 255 10.68 -3.77 -19.56
CA ASN A 255 12.01 -3.68 -20.15
C ASN A 255 12.17 -2.48 -21.11
N ASN A 256 11.17 -1.58 -21.20
CA ASN A 256 11.19 -0.48 -22.14
C ASN A 256 10.56 0.80 -21.60
N ASN A 257 11.34 1.87 -21.55
CA ASN A 257 10.94 3.15 -20.96
C ASN A 257 9.97 3.96 -21.83
N LYS A 258 9.69 3.54 -23.08
CA LYS A 258 8.84 4.31 -24.01
C LYS A 258 7.37 4.44 -23.58
N TYR A 259 6.94 3.64 -22.61
CA TYR A 259 5.57 3.57 -22.11
C TYR A 259 5.32 4.46 -20.88
N GLY A 260 6.37 5.10 -20.34
CA GLY A 260 6.35 5.75 -19.04
C GLY A 260 6.60 4.77 -17.89
N ASN A 261 6.55 5.27 -16.66
CA ASN A 261 6.86 4.48 -15.47
C ASN A 261 5.58 3.81 -14.94
N ILE A 262 5.25 2.63 -15.47
CA ILE A 262 4.09 1.86 -15.00
C ILE A 262 4.39 1.21 -13.65
N ILE A 263 3.56 1.51 -12.65
CA ILE A 263 3.70 0.97 -11.29
C ILE A 263 2.68 -0.12 -10.96
N ARG A 264 1.52 -0.08 -11.63
CA ARG A 264 0.48 -1.09 -11.48
C ARG A 264 -0.36 -1.13 -12.72
N ALA A 265 -0.83 -2.31 -13.08
CA ALA A 265 -1.97 -2.44 -13.95
C ALA A 265 -2.90 -3.53 -13.43
N LYS A 266 -4.20 -3.32 -13.58
CA LYS A 266 -5.20 -4.35 -13.35
C LYS A 266 -6.16 -4.36 -14.51
N GLY A 267 -6.76 -5.50 -14.78
CA GLY A 267 -7.77 -5.51 -15.80
C GLY A 267 -8.50 -6.82 -15.93
N ILE A 268 -9.52 -6.77 -16.77
CA ILE A 268 -10.28 -7.91 -17.20
C ILE A 268 -10.14 -8.02 -18.70
N ILE A 269 -9.71 -9.18 -19.18
CA ILE A 269 -9.65 -9.51 -20.59
C ILE A 269 -10.56 -10.69 -20.88
N LYS A 270 -10.92 -10.83 -22.16
CA LYS A 270 -11.59 -12.01 -22.69
C LYS A 270 -10.67 -12.65 -23.73
N ASP A 271 -10.45 -13.94 -23.62
CA ASP A 271 -9.63 -14.65 -24.59
C ASP A 271 -10.47 -15.12 -25.80
N LYS A 272 -9.81 -15.75 -26.78
CA LYS A 272 -10.49 -16.26 -27.98
C LYS A 272 -11.43 -17.44 -27.72
N SER A 273 -11.25 -18.17 -26.61
CA SER A 273 -12.17 -19.25 -26.22
C SER A 273 -13.47 -18.72 -25.59
N GLY A 274 -13.49 -17.43 -25.24
CA GLY A 274 -14.63 -16.77 -24.62
C GLY A 274 -14.58 -16.77 -23.10
N LEU A 275 -13.51 -17.26 -22.51
CA LEU A 275 -13.25 -17.22 -21.07
C LEU A 275 -12.78 -15.83 -20.66
N TYR A 276 -13.09 -15.46 -19.42
CA TYR A 276 -12.71 -14.19 -18.83
C TYR A 276 -11.55 -14.39 -17.87
N TYR A 277 -10.62 -13.44 -17.87
CA TYR A 277 -9.49 -13.45 -16.96
C TYR A 277 -9.34 -12.10 -16.28
N GLN A 278 -9.11 -12.14 -14.97
CA GLN A 278 -8.65 -10.98 -14.21
C GLN A 278 -7.13 -11.09 -14.04
N PHE A 279 -6.43 -9.99 -14.24
CA PHE A 279 -4.99 -9.92 -14.00
C PHE A 279 -4.62 -8.76 -13.08
N ASP A 280 -3.48 -8.94 -12.44
CA ASP A 280 -2.78 -7.97 -11.62
C ASP A 280 -1.33 -7.92 -12.07
N TYR A 281 -0.83 -6.72 -12.31
CA TYR A 281 0.55 -6.43 -12.67
C TYR A 281 1.13 -5.39 -11.73
N VAL A 282 2.35 -5.65 -11.29
CA VAL A 282 3.29 -4.66 -10.77
C VAL A 282 4.66 -4.96 -11.39
N PRO A 283 5.62 -4.02 -11.42
CA PRO A 283 6.97 -4.32 -11.90
C PRO A 283 7.50 -5.63 -11.32
N ASN A 284 8.06 -6.47 -12.20
CA ASN A 284 8.60 -7.81 -11.91
C ASN A 284 7.59 -8.89 -11.49
N GLU A 285 6.28 -8.64 -11.51
CA GLU A 285 5.27 -9.65 -11.20
C GLU A 285 4.00 -9.49 -12.04
N PHE A 286 3.61 -10.58 -12.71
CA PHE A 286 2.35 -10.67 -13.44
C PHE A 286 1.56 -11.88 -12.93
N LYS A 287 0.31 -11.64 -12.53
CA LYS A 287 -0.62 -12.67 -12.06
C LYS A 287 -1.89 -12.60 -12.88
N ILE A 288 -2.42 -13.76 -13.24
CA ILE A 288 -3.67 -13.87 -13.98
C ILE A 288 -4.46 -15.08 -13.50
N ARG A 289 -5.78 -14.92 -13.40
CA ARG A 289 -6.71 -15.98 -13.00
C ARG A 289 -7.98 -15.94 -13.85
N GLU A 290 -8.55 -17.10 -14.08
CA GLU A 290 -9.86 -17.22 -14.73
C GLU A 290 -10.97 -16.71 -13.81
N ILE A 291 -11.96 -16.04 -14.38
CA ILE A 291 -13.18 -15.59 -13.69
C ILE A 291 -14.41 -16.03 -14.46
N LYS A 292 -15.54 -16.19 -13.76
CA LYS A 292 -16.78 -16.73 -14.37
C LYS A 292 -17.31 -15.86 -15.51
N TRP A 293 -17.36 -14.54 -15.30
CA TRP A 293 -17.91 -13.59 -16.27
C TRP A 293 -17.60 -12.15 -15.88
N SER A 294 -17.58 -11.25 -16.86
CA SER A 294 -17.57 -9.80 -16.67
C SER A 294 -18.24 -9.08 -17.84
N ASN A 295 -18.91 -7.96 -17.57
CA ASN A 295 -19.37 -7.02 -18.58
C ASN A 295 -18.29 -6.02 -19.02
N LYS A 296 -17.13 -6.01 -18.36
CA LYS A 296 -16.01 -5.09 -18.64
C LYS A 296 -14.86 -5.84 -19.30
N LYS A 297 -14.30 -5.24 -20.34
CA LYS A 297 -12.98 -5.57 -20.91
C LYS A 297 -12.13 -4.30 -20.85
N VAL A 298 -11.37 -4.17 -19.78
CA VAL A 298 -10.64 -2.94 -19.47
C VAL A 298 -9.30 -3.27 -18.83
N ILE A 299 -8.27 -2.53 -19.22
CA ILE A 299 -6.98 -2.48 -18.56
C ILE A 299 -6.84 -1.10 -17.94
N SER A 300 -6.77 -1.03 -16.62
CA SER A 300 -6.48 0.18 -15.87
C SER A 300 -5.00 0.20 -15.53
N ILE A 301 -4.27 1.17 -16.09
CA ILE A 301 -2.84 1.37 -15.84
C ILE A 301 -2.68 2.53 -14.86
N ILE A 302 -1.75 2.41 -13.93
CA ILE A 302 -1.32 3.48 -13.03
C ILE A 302 0.19 3.64 -13.20
N GLY A 303 0.66 4.88 -13.28
CA GLY A 303 2.09 5.20 -13.32
C GLY A 303 2.35 6.70 -13.45
N SER A 304 3.61 7.07 -13.69
CA SER A 304 4.00 8.45 -13.98
C SER A 304 4.48 8.60 -15.42
N GLU A 305 4.25 9.77 -16.01
CA GLU A 305 4.68 10.12 -17.37
C GLU A 305 4.23 9.09 -18.42
N LEU A 306 2.99 8.57 -18.32
CA LEU A 306 2.55 7.49 -19.20
C LEU A 306 2.44 7.96 -20.66
N ASN A 307 3.02 7.19 -21.57
CA ASN A 307 2.84 7.39 -22.99
C ASN A 307 1.55 6.72 -23.46
N LYS A 308 0.41 7.41 -23.27
CA LYS A 308 -0.94 6.91 -23.59
C LYS A 308 -1.07 6.42 -25.03
N LYS A 309 -0.40 7.07 -25.98
CA LYS A 309 -0.42 6.68 -27.40
C LYS A 309 0.26 5.33 -27.62
N GLU A 310 1.47 5.15 -27.08
CA GLU A 310 2.18 3.87 -27.19
C GLU A 310 1.46 2.74 -26.44
N LEU A 311 0.86 3.06 -25.28
CA LEU A 311 0.05 2.10 -24.52
C LEU A 311 -1.20 1.65 -25.29
N LEU A 312 -1.95 2.59 -25.88
CA LEU A 312 -3.08 2.25 -26.75
C LEU A 312 -2.64 1.36 -27.92
N ASN A 313 -1.56 1.74 -28.60
CA ASN A 313 -1.05 0.96 -29.75
C ASN A 313 -0.61 -0.46 -29.35
N LEU A 314 -0.12 -0.65 -28.13
CA LEU A 314 0.27 -1.96 -27.63
C LEU A 314 -0.93 -2.88 -27.35
N PHE A 315 -2.03 -2.31 -26.84
CA PHE A 315 -3.19 -3.08 -26.39
C PHE A 315 -4.35 -3.16 -27.42
N ASN A 316 -4.38 -2.28 -28.42
CA ASN A 316 -5.41 -2.23 -29.46
C ASN A 316 -5.16 -3.11 -30.68
#